data_AF-A0A4R5E237-F1
#
_entry.id   AF-A0A4R5E237-F1
#
_cell.length_a   1.000
_cell.length_b   1.000
_cell.length_c   1.000
_cell.angle_alpha   90.00
_cell.angle_beta   90.00
_cell.angle_gamma   90.00
#
_symmetry.space_group_name_H-M   'P 1'
#
loop_
_entity.id
_entity.type
_entity.pdbx_description
1 polymer ?
#
loop_
_entity_poly.entity_id
_entity_poly.type
_entity_poly.pdbx_seq_one_letter_code
_entity_poly.pdbx_strand_id
1 'polypeptide(L)' 'MTIQEHEQELADLHLFFKAATFPTPPVKLNRYMTLHDPKGFVEIEAEAITRYKGNDELRDNKFKHLRELKALMTGG' A
#
# COMPACT_ATOMS: atom_id res chain seq x y z
N MET A 1 -3.11 7.14 -14.34
CA MET A 1 -1.68 6.81 -14.29
C MET A 1 -1.37 5.85 -15.41
N THR A 2 -0.23 6.03 -16.06
CA THR A 2 0.40 5.09 -16.97
C THR A 2 1.00 3.92 -16.18
N ILE A 3 1.30 2.82 -16.87
CA ILE A 3 1.97 1.66 -16.26
C ILE A 3 3.29 2.05 -15.58
N GLN A 4 4.05 2.95 -16.20
CA GLN A 4 5.35 3.41 -15.68
C GLN A 4 5.20 4.24 -14.40
N GLU A 5 4.15 5.07 -14.29
CA GLU A 5 3.85 5.82 -13.06
C GLU A 5 3.48 4.88 -11.90
N HIS A 6 2.72 3.81 -12.17
CA HIS A 6 2.40 2.80 -11.16
C HIS A 6 3.64 2.05 -10.67
N GLU A 7 4.56 1.68 -11.58
CA GLU A 7 5.79 0.99 -11.19
C GLU A 7 6.70 1.86 -10.33
N GLN A 8 6.84 3.15 -10.70
CA GLN A 8 7.61 4.11 -9.91
C GLN A 8 6.98 4.33 -8.53
N GLU A 9 5.67 4.53 -8.47
CA GLU A 9 4.97 4.71 -7.19
C GLU A 9 5.11 3.49 -6.28
N LEU A 10 5.03 2.28 -6.83
CA LEU A 10 5.23 1.06 -6.05
C LEU A 10 6.65 0.99 -5.48
N ALA A 11 7.65 1.35 -6.27
CA ALA A 11 9.04 1.41 -5.80
C ALA A 11 9.21 2.43 -4.66
N ASP A 12 8.61 3.61 -4.79
CA ASP A 12 8.67 4.67 -3.77
C ASP A 12 7.94 4.26 -2.48
N LEU A 13 6.78 3.62 -2.59
CA LEU A 13 6.04 3.07 -1.45
C LEU A 13 6.85 1.96 -0.77
N HIS A 14 7.44 1.06 -1.55
CA HIS A 14 8.23 -0.04 -1.01
C HIS A 14 9.48 0.47 -0.28
N LEU A 15 10.16 1.49 -0.82
CA LEU A 15 11.29 2.14 -0.17
C LEU A 15 10.87 2.81 1.15
N PHE A 16 9.73 3.52 1.14
CA PHE A 16 9.16 4.11 2.34
C PHE A 16 8.88 3.05 3.41
N PHE A 17 8.14 1.99 3.08
CA PHE A 17 7.77 0.94 4.05
C PHE A 17 8.95 0.12 4.55
N LYS A 18 10.04 0.02 3.79
CA LYS A 18 11.29 -0.59 4.27
C LYS A 18 11.97 0.24 5.36
N ALA A 19 11.88 1.57 5.27
CA ALA A 19 12.53 2.48 6.20
C ALA A 19 11.61 2.92 7.35
N ALA A 20 10.30 2.77 7.21
CA ALA A 20 9.33 3.31 8.14
C ALA A 20 8.97 2.33 9.27
N THR A 21 8.62 2.89 10.42
CA THR A 21 8.13 2.12 11.58
C THR A 21 6.62 1.95 11.46
N PHE A 22 6.16 0.71 11.32
CA PHE A 22 4.73 0.40 11.22
C PHE A 22 3.98 0.75 12.51
N PRO A 23 2.71 1.18 12.42
CA PRO A 23 1.91 1.44 13.61
C PRO A 23 1.62 0.12 14.34
N THR A 24 1.38 0.22 15.66
CA THR A 24 1.02 -0.95 16.48
C THR A 24 -0.32 -1.52 16.02
N PRO A 25 -0.41 -2.81 15.67
CA PRO A 25 -1.67 -3.44 15.35
C PRO A 25 -2.63 -3.47 16.56
N PRO A 26 -3.95 -3.42 16.35
CA PRO A 26 -4.64 -3.40 15.05
C PRO A 26 -4.65 -2.00 14.40
N VAL A 27 -4.25 -1.94 13.14
CA VAL A 27 -4.27 -0.71 12.33
C VAL A 27 -5.55 -0.67 11.51
N LYS A 28 -6.37 0.36 11.70
CA LYS A 28 -7.61 0.50 10.95
C LYS A 28 -7.34 1.26 9.64
N LEU A 29 -7.39 0.54 8.51
CA LEU A 29 -7.40 1.14 7.18
C LEU A 29 -8.84 1.41 6.75
N ASN A 30 -9.16 2.67 6.46
CA ASN A 30 -10.52 3.11 6.17
C ASN A 30 -11.53 2.73 7.27
N ARG A 31 -12.84 2.85 6.98
CA ARG A 31 -13.89 2.48 7.94
C ARG A 31 -14.10 0.97 8.07
N TYR A 32 -13.59 0.16 7.13
CA TYR A 32 -14.00 -1.23 6.94
C TYR A 32 -12.88 -2.26 7.07
N MET A 33 -11.60 -1.87 7.15
CA MET A 33 -10.49 -2.82 7.18
C MET A 33 -9.63 -2.65 8.43
N THR A 34 -9.32 -3.77 9.09
CA THR A 34 -8.47 -3.82 10.27
C THR A 34 -7.29 -4.73 9.96
N LEU A 35 -6.09 -4.17 9.97
CA LEU A 35 -4.84 -4.89 9.76
C LEU A 35 -4.25 -5.33 11.11
N HIS A 36 -4.06 -6.63 11.26
CA HIS A 36 -3.34 -7.21 12.38
C HIS A 36 -1.84 -7.38 12.10
N ASP A 37 -1.46 -7.34 10.82
CA ASP A 37 -0.07 -7.36 10.36
C ASP A 37 0.12 -6.34 9.23
N PRO A 38 0.47 -5.08 9.55
CA PRO A 38 0.72 -4.02 8.57
C PRO A 38 1.89 -4.33 7.63
N LYS A 39 2.91 -5.05 8.11
CA LYS A 39 4.08 -5.38 7.30
C LYS A 39 3.73 -6.46 6.28
N GLY A 40 3.13 -7.56 6.71
CA GLY A 40 2.66 -8.61 5.81
C GLY A 40 1.62 -8.10 4.82
N PHE A 41 0.77 -7.15 5.23
CA PHE A 41 -0.17 -6.49 4.34
C PHE A 41 0.52 -5.76 3.17
N VAL A 42 1.57 -4.98 3.44
CA VAL A 42 2.32 -4.27 2.39
C VAL A 42 2.94 -5.25 1.38
N GLU A 43 3.53 -6.35 1.87
CA GLU A 43 4.15 -7.36 1.00
C GLU A 43 3.11 -8.04 0.09
N ILE A 44 1.94 -8.40 0.64
CA ILE A 44 0.83 -9.00 -0.11
C ILE A 44 0.28 -8.03 -1.17
N GLU A 45 0.00 -6.78 -0.79
CA GLU A 45 -0.54 -5.79 -1.73
C GLU A 45 0.48 -5.43 -2.82
N ALA A 46 1.77 -5.32 -2.48
CA ALA A 46 2.83 -5.06 -3.45
C ALA A 46 2.96 -6.20 -4.47
N GLU A 47 2.89 -7.46 -4.03
CA GLU A 47 2.87 -8.61 -4.93
C GLU A 47 1.62 -8.60 -5.81
N ALA A 48 0.45 -8.30 -5.23
CA ALA A 48 -0.81 -8.22 -5.95
C ALA A 48 -0.79 -7.15 -7.04
N ILE A 49 -0.23 -5.96 -6.77
CA ILE A 49 -0.08 -4.85 -7.72
C ILE A 49 0.92 -5.19 -8.83
N THR A 50 2.04 -5.84 -8.47
CA THR A 50 3.08 -6.24 -9.43
C THR A 50 2.55 -7.28 -10.42
N ARG A 51 1.79 -8.28 -9.92
CA ARG A 51 1.21 -9.33 -10.77
C ARG A 51 -0.09 -8.92 -11.45
N TYR A 52 -0.62 -7.73 -11.14
CA TYR A 52 -1.89 -7.27 -11.67
C TYR A 52 -1.78 -6.98 -13.17
N LYS A 53 -2.54 -7.73 -13.98
CA LYS A 53 -2.65 -7.56 -15.45
C LYS A 53 -4.01 -7.01 -15.89
N GLY A 54 -4.83 -6.54 -14.93
CA GLY A 54 -6.17 -6.01 -15.21
C GLY A 54 -6.17 -4.51 -15.52
N ASN A 55 -7.34 -3.88 -15.39
CA ASN A 55 -7.55 -2.46 -15.69
C ASN A 55 -6.82 -1.53 -14.69
N ASP A 56 -6.19 -0.47 -15.19
CA ASP A 56 -5.50 0.56 -14.40
C ASP A 56 -6.34 1.13 -13.25
N GLU A 57 -7.66 1.26 -13.41
CA GLU A 57 -8.55 1.76 -12.33
C GLU A 57 -8.57 0.82 -11.10
N LEU A 58 -8.56 -0.49 -11.34
CA LEU A 58 -8.49 -1.48 -10.26
C LEU A 58 -7.07 -1.59 -9.69
N ARG A 59 -6.05 -1.29 -10.50
CA ARG A 59 -4.66 -1.19 -10.03
C ARG A 59 -4.50 -0.02 -9.08
N ASP A 60 -5.04 1.14 -9.42
CA ASP A 60 -5.00 2.34 -8.58
C ASP A 60 -5.77 2.14 -7.26
N ASN A 61 -6.90 1.43 -7.30
CA ASN A 61 -7.61 1.05 -6.08
C ASN A 61 -6.77 0.19 -5.12
N LYS A 62 -5.85 -0.65 -5.61
CA LYS A 62 -4.91 -1.39 -4.75
C LYS A 62 -3.85 -0.46 -4.14
N PHE A 63 -3.37 0.52 -4.90
CA PHE A 63 -2.46 1.55 -4.37
C PHE A 63 -3.10 2.37 -3.25
N LYS A 64 -4.42 2.58 -3.28
CA LYS A 64 -5.14 3.34 -2.25
C LYS A 64 -4.87 2.82 -0.83
N HIS A 65 -4.86 1.51 -0.60
CA HIS A 65 -4.61 0.96 0.73
C HIS A 65 -3.18 1.22 1.20
N LEU A 66 -2.19 1.10 0.30
CA LEU A 66 -0.80 1.43 0.61
C LEU A 66 -0.64 2.92 0.91
N ARG A 67 -1.29 3.80 0.14
CA ARG A 67 -1.29 5.25 0.40
C ARG A 67 -1.89 5.59 1.76
N GLU A 68 -3.00 4.95 2.13
CA GLU A 68 -3.64 5.15 3.43
C GLU A 68 -2.76 4.69 4.58
N LEU A 69 -2.12 3.53 4.45
CA LEU A 69 -1.18 3.06 5.46
C LEU A 69 0.01 4.01 5.61
N LYS A 70 0.56 4.51 4.49
CA LYS A 70 1.62 5.54 4.49
C LYS A 70 1.14 6.84 5.14
N ALA A 71 -0.09 7.27 4.88
CA ALA A 71 -0.66 8.48 5.49
C ALA A 71 -0.75 8.33 7.02
N LEU A 72 -1.20 7.18 7.53
CA LEU A 72 -1.23 6.89 8.97
C LEU A 72 0.16 6.94 9.62
N MET A 73 1.20 6.60 8.86
CA MET A 73 2.59 6.59 9.34
C MET A 73 3.28 7.95 9.22
N THR A 74 2.76 8.87 8.41
CA THR A 74 3.35 10.20 8.16
C THR A 74 2.56 11.37 8.78
N GLY A 75 1.36 11.12 9.31
CA GLY A 75 0.50 12.17 9.84
C GLY A 75 -0.63 11.68 10.73
N GLY A 76 -0.26 11.05 11.85
CA GLY A 76 -1.04 10.96 13.09
C GLY A 76 -0.32 11.66 14.22
#